data_AF-A0A8H8RNT4-F1
#
_entry.id   AF-A0A8H8RNT4-F1
#
_cell.length_a   1.000
_cell.length_b   1.000
_cell.length_c   1.000
_cell.angle_alpha   90.00
_cell.angle_beta   90.00
_cell.angle_gamma   90.00
#
_symmetry.space_group_name_H-M   'P 1'
#
loop_
_entity.id
_entity.type
_entity.pdbx_description
1 polymer ?
#
loop_
_entity_poly.entity_id
_entity_poly.type
_entity_poly.pdbx_seq_one_letter_code
_entity_poly.pdbx_strand_id
1 'polypeptide(L)'
;MNRFNRRNDQGSYDYEDQSDSHSAQSSSDDSEYYRADSNASEGSNERGENQVSGQEDSAWPKRLLHVRTMTSYPRSGYATYNGVTEPKYNIMSYTWGRYEDRSHRTRNRAPGITIKGGAWDIPIIDTTRQDNGRGGQIKPFRVEEFEHVLRVVGAGVEFVWVDVACIDQNPLSPDKADQIGKQASIFQLASHAFVWLWEHDEQSLNQCMTDFSYVVDKLAHSNRAPSAQLAHKANNAIIQFFDDAWFSSLWTLQEAFLRKDAILLSRSGQKGPSTLAPGSQRPDNCVHLVDATWLPKLWIAEHSSSCDPRALKAIKASGFRELISANSLGLFGMASKRTTRHECDRVYGIEQIYDFKLGNTKPAFHGPDPVVDELLNELGAALNQKFPIFAQMFVHTTDVRDDNRWRIDQNVVVPTIFYSPREVHVPQIPGLRAYGSNERGSEDQMEVIFEGPVLPLGDLVKGWENSQSFSEEERTGEAPPQSLSDEEDDAQYGPPDPKTATHDLNYLRHSIYLDEGPWMDDIPSVHARSEMAMDSDRPLQIGRDLLSMEDGYDWQILILGKLSRQVNYTTNTSESWAGILVFAIDDDNWRRAGICTWMGNDMQIDMASILDDRYDLFYLV
;
A
#
# COMPACT_ATOMS: atom_id res chain seq x y z
N MET A 1 11.95 54.26 30.30
CA MET A 1 10.78 54.61 31.15
C MET A 1 9.52 54.23 30.37
N ASN A 2 9.18 52.94 30.37
CA ASN A 2 8.11 52.29 31.16
C ASN A 2 6.71 52.61 30.62
N ARG A 3 6.19 51.73 29.76
CA ARG A 3 5.24 50.62 30.06
C ARG A 3 3.79 51.13 30.16
N PHE A 4 2.99 50.78 29.16
CA PHE A 4 1.54 50.73 29.27
C PHE A 4 1.04 49.36 28.79
N ASN A 5 0.33 48.69 29.70
CA ASN A 5 -0.29 47.38 29.55
C ASN A 5 -1.44 47.42 28.54
N ARG A 6 -1.58 46.36 27.73
CA ARG A 6 -2.85 45.93 27.16
C ARG A 6 -3.16 44.53 27.68
N ARG A 7 -4.29 44.43 28.39
CA ARG A 7 -5.05 43.22 28.70
C ARG A 7 -6.33 43.26 27.86
N ASN A 8 -6.98 42.08 27.77
CA ASN A 8 -8.30 41.76 27.18
C ASN A 8 -8.23 41.37 25.69
N ASP A 9 -8.81 40.26 25.19
CA ASP A 9 -9.90 39.39 25.69
C ASP A 9 -9.69 37.93 25.25
N GLN A 10 -10.00 36.99 26.15
CA GLN A 10 -10.28 35.58 25.86
C GLN A 10 -11.80 35.39 26.01
N GLY A 11 -12.47 34.98 24.93
CA GLY A 11 -13.86 34.53 24.95
C GLY A 11 -13.89 33.00 24.87
N SER A 12 -14.18 32.35 26.01
CA SER A 12 -14.54 30.94 26.10
C SER A 12 -16.05 30.82 25.87
N TYR A 13 -16.46 29.94 24.96
CA TYR A 13 -17.85 29.53 24.80
C TYR A 13 -17.96 28.10 25.33
N ASP A 14 -18.50 27.96 26.52
CA ASP A 14 -18.90 26.68 27.10
C ASP A 14 -20.27 26.27 26.51
N TYR A 15 -20.33 25.08 25.92
CA TYR A 15 -21.57 24.41 25.55
C TYR A 15 -21.87 23.39 26.65
N GLU A 16 -22.89 23.66 27.46
CA GLU A 16 -23.48 22.68 28.38
C GLU A 16 -24.39 21.74 27.56
N ASP A 17 -24.02 20.46 27.51
CA ASP A 17 -24.80 19.40 26.89
C ASP A 17 -25.63 18.71 27.98
N GLN A 18 -26.96 18.82 27.89
CA GLN A 18 -27.92 18.14 28.75
C GLN A 18 -28.46 16.92 27.98
N SER A 19 -27.87 15.75 28.23
CA SER A 19 -28.39 14.48 27.74
C SER A 19 -29.30 13.84 28.78
N ASP A 20 -30.62 13.94 28.55
CA ASP A 20 -31.63 13.17 29.27
C ASP A 20 -31.64 11.71 28.80
N SER A 21 -31.44 10.82 29.76
CA SER A 21 -31.47 9.36 29.63
C SER A 21 -32.91 8.84 29.51
N HIS A 22 -33.24 8.17 28.41
CA HIS A 22 -34.40 7.27 28.35
C HIS A 22 -33.98 5.85 28.00
N SER A 23 -33.98 5.01 29.03
CA SER A 23 -33.88 3.56 29.00
C SER A 23 -35.11 2.94 28.32
N ALA A 24 -34.89 2.10 27.31
CA ALA A 24 -35.90 1.16 26.82
C ALA A 24 -35.29 -0.25 26.83
N GLN A 25 -35.77 -1.06 27.78
CA GLN A 25 -35.55 -2.50 27.84
C GLN A 25 -36.33 -3.17 26.71
N SER A 26 -35.69 -4.08 25.98
CA SER A 26 -36.38 -5.02 25.08
C SER A 26 -35.63 -6.35 25.10
N SER A 27 -36.36 -7.37 25.50
CA SER A 27 -35.95 -8.74 25.78
C SER A 27 -36.16 -9.67 24.58
N SER A 28 -35.71 -10.92 24.78
CA SER A 28 -35.99 -12.18 24.04
C SER A 28 -35.33 -12.33 22.67
N ASP A 29 -34.34 -13.21 22.57
CA ASP A 29 -34.44 -14.68 22.41
C ASP A 29 -34.94 -15.04 21.01
N ASP A 30 -34.02 -15.51 20.17
CA ASP A 30 -34.21 -16.62 19.21
C ASP A 30 -32.90 -16.81 18.42
N SER A 31 -32.06 -17.77 18.85
CA SER A 31 -30.87 -18.22 18.12
C SER A 31 -30.97 -19.71 17.79
N GLU A 32 -31.64 -20.02 16.67
CA GLU A 32 -31.57 -21.35 16.03
C GLU A 32 -30.57 -21.35 14.87
N TYR A 33 -29.46 -22.05 15.12
CA TYR A 33 -28.70 -22.93 14.22
C TYR A 33 -28.84 -22.71 12.68
N TYR A 34 -27.75 -22.31 12.04
CA TYR A 34 -27.46 -22.68 10.65
C TYR A 34 -26.08 -23.35 10.53
N ARG A 35 -26.08 -24.68 10.38
CA ARG A 35 -24.99 -25.45 9.79
C ARG A 35 -25.15 -25.40 8.27
N ALA A 36 -24.13 -24.94 7.56
CA ALA A 36 -24.07 -25.05 6.10
C ALA A 36 -23.17 -26.24 5.72
N ASP A 37 -23.78 -27.38 5.43
CA ASP A 37 -23.16 -28.46 4.66
C ASP A 37 -23.42 -28.20 3.16
N SER A 38 -22.35 -28.01 2.40
CA SER A 38 -22.39 -27.90 0.94
C SER A 38 -22.25 -29.29 0.30
N ASN A 39 -23.36 -29.86 -0.16
CA ASN A 39 -23.34 -30.98 -1.10
C ASN A 39 -24.01 -30.57 -2.42
N ALA A 40 -23.24 -30.77 -3.49
CA ALA A 40 -23.64 -30.57 -4.86
C ALA A 40 -24.61 -31.66 -5.32
N SER A 41 -25.69 -31.26 -6.00
CA SER A 41 -26.36 -32.12 -6.98
C SER A 41 -27.20 -31.31 -7.96
N GLU A 42 -27.05 -31.66 -9.23
CA GLU A 42 -27.76 -31.19 -10.42
C GLU A 42 -29.28 -31.38 -10.33
N GLY A 43 -30.05 -30.45 -10.93
CA GLY A 43 -31.49 -30.59 -11.10
C GLY A 43 -32.15 -29.40 -11.80
N SER A 44 -32.67 -29.63 -13.00
CA SER A 44 -33.28 -28.69 -13.95
C SER A 44 -34.73 -28.27 -13.65
N ASN A 45 -35.13 -27.09 -14.18
CA ASN A 45 -36.49 -26.54 -14.41
C ASN A 45 -37.27 -26.22 -13.10
N GLU A 46 -37.92 -25.06 -12.89
CA GLU A 46 -38.91 -24.40 -13.74
C GLU A 46 -39.26 -22.97 -13.21
N ARG A 47 -40.01 -22.22 -14.01
CA ARG A 47 -40.33 -20.78 -13.91
C ARG A 47 -41.01 -20.35 -12.60
N GLY A 48 -40.50 -19.27 -12.03
CA GLY A 48 -41.22 -18.38 -11.11
C GLY A 48 -40.70 -16.95 -11.25
N GLU A 49 -41.39 -16.12 -12.04
CA GLU A 49 -41.18 -14.68 -12.12
C GLU A 49 -41.58 -14.05 -10.77
N ASN A 50 -40.63 -13.98 -9.84
CA ASN A 50 -40.64 -13.01 -8.76
C ASN A 50 -39.49 -12.04 -9.01
N GLN A 51 -39.80 -10.99 -9.78
CA GLN A 51 -38.92 -9.88 -10.06
C GLN A 51 -38.81 -8.99 -8.81
N VAL A 52 -38.17 -9.51 -7.76
CA VAL A 52 -37.54 -8.66 -6.76
C VAL A 52 -36.30 -8.11 -7.45
N SER A 53 -36.31 -6.82 -7.76
CA SER A 53 -35.19 -6.09 -8.34
C SER A 53 -34.01 -6.08 -7.36
N GLY A 54 -33.29 -7.19 -7.28
CA GLY A 54 -31.90 -7.20 -6.87
C GLY A 54 -31.16 -6.41 -7.93
N GLN A 55 -31.03 -5.11 -7.70
CA GLN A 55 -30.18 -4.25 -8.49
C GLN A 55 -28.76 -4.76 -8.24
N GLU A 56 -28.35 -5.75 -9.03
CA GLU A 56 -27.06 -6.43 -8.92
C GLU A 56 -25.95 -5.40 -8.75
N ASP A 57 -25.00 -5.77 -7.90
CA ASP A 57 -23.82 -5.00 -7.54
C ASP A 57 -22.88 -4.91 -8.75
N SER A 58 -23.32 -4.16 -9.77
CA SER A 58 -22.64 -4.02 -11.03
C SER A 58 -21.32 -3.29 -10.81
N ALA A 59 -20.27 -3.83 -11.43
CA ALA A 59 -18.94 -3.22 -11.48
C ALA A 59 -18.92 -1.86 -12.22
N TRP A 60 -20.00 -1.53 -12.95
CA TRP A 60 -20.12 -0.29 -13.71
C TRP A 60 -20.43 0.93 -12.83
N PRO A 61 -19.88 2.12 -13.16
CA PRO A 61 -20.10 3.33 -12.38
C PRO A 61 -21.59 3.71 -12.36
N LYS A 62 -22.10 4.30 -11.28
CA LYS A 62 -23.49 4.78 -11.26
C LYS A 62 -23.75 5.86 -12.30
N ARG A 63 -22.72 6.58 -12.74
CA ARG A 63 -22.83 7.67 -13.69
C ARG A 63 -21.60 7.80 -14.57
N LEU A 64 -21.79 8.33 -15.77
CA LEU A 64 -20.71 8.70 -16.69
C LEU A 64 -20.94 10.11 -17.23
N LEU A 65 -19.86 10.88 -17.39
CA LEU A 65 -19.90 12.20 -18.00
C LEU A 65 -19.82 12.08 -19.51
N HIS A 66 -20.90 12.44 -20.21
CA HIS A 66 -20.86 12.63 -21.66
C HIS A 66 -20.17 13.96 -21.99
N VAL A 67 -18.96 13.88 -22.55
CA VAL A 67 -18.03 15.02 -22.65
C VAL A 67 -18.58 16.12 -23.55
N ARG A 68 -19.23 15.77 -24.66
CA ARG A 68 -19.72 16.75 -25.64
C ARG A 68 -20.82 17.66 -25.07
N THR A 69 -21.72 17.11 -24.27
CA THR A 69 -22.85 17.88 -23.69
C THR A 69 -22.57 18.35 -22.26
N MET A 70 -21.41 17.97 -21.70
CA MET A 70 -21.09 18.15 -20.28
C MET A 70 -22.25 17.69 -19.38
N THR A 71 -22.80 16.51 -19.68
CA THR A 71 -23.95 15.95 -18.96
C THR A 71 -23.55 14.64 -18.30
N SER A 72 -23.69 14.56 -16.98
CA SER A 72 -23.54 13.33 -16.21
C SER A 72 -24.81 12.51 -16.35
N TYR A 73 -24.73 11.34 -16.98
CA TYR A 73 -25.88 10.46 -17.18
C TYR A 73 -25.89 9.36 -16.11
N PRO A 74 -27.03 9.12 -15.44
CA PRO A 74 -27.17 7.97 -14.56
C PRO A 74 -27.20 6.67 -15.37
N ARG A 75 -26.67 5.61 -14.77
CA ARG A 75 -26.76 4.24 -15.26
C ARG A 75 -28.22 3.79 -15.21
N SER A 76 -28.72 3.22 -16.30
CA SER A 76 -29.96 2.47 -16.35
C SER A 76 -29.68 1.00 -16.65
N GLY A 77 -30.47 0.11 -16.03
CA GLY A 77 -30.25 -1.34 -16.14
C GLY A 77 -28.86 -1.78 -15.66
N TYR A 78 -28.23 -2.70 -16.39
CA TYR A 78 -26.91 -3.24 -16.03
C TYR A 78 -25.76 -2.26 -16.26
N ALA A 79 -25.72 -1.59 -17.42
CA ALA A 79 -24.59 -0.75 -17.84
C ALA A 79 -24.96 0.26 -18.95
N THR A 80 -26.19 0.80 -18.96
CA THR A 80 -26.63 1.73 -20.04
C THR A 80 -26.56 3.19 -19.60
N TYR A 81 -26.00 4.06 -20.43
CA TYR A 81 -25.88 5.50 -20.18
C TYR A 81 -26.29 6.27 -21.43
N ASN A 82 -27.26 7.18 -21.31
CA ASN A 82 -27.79 7.93 -22.45
C ASN A 82 -28.19 7.03 -23.64
N GLY A 83 -28.74 5.83 -23.36
CA GLY A 83 -29.14 4.86 -24.38
C GLY A 83 -27.99 4.01 -24.97
N VAL A 84 -26.74 4.21 -24.54
CA VAL A 84 -25.59 3.39 -24.95
C VAL A 84 -25.30 2.34 -23.89
N THR A 85 -25.41 1.07 -24.24
CA THR A 85 -25.10 -0.07 -23.36
C THR A 85 -23.60 -0.38 -23.38
N GLU A 86 -23.01 -0.56 -22.20
CA GLU A 86 -21.58 -0.85 -22.00
C GLU A 86 -20.65 0.12 -22.78
N PRO A 87 -20.85 1.45 -22.66
CA PRO A 87 -20.06 2.40 -23.43
C PRO A 87 -18.59 2.33 -23.02
N LYS A 88 -17.70 2.45 -24.01
CA LYS A 88 -16.30 2.77 -23.71
C LYS A 88 -16.22 4.12 -23.03
N TYR A 89 -15.44 4.20 -21.95
CA TYR A 89 -15.13 5.44 -21.28
C TYR A 89 -13.66 5.52 -20.90
N ASN A 90 -13.13 6.73 -20.83
CA ASN A 90 -11.82 7.01 -20.27
C ASN A 90 -11.95 7.54 -18.84
N ILE A 91 -10.87 7.51 -18.06
CA ILE A 91 -10.84 8.00 -16.68
C ILE A 91 -9.71 8.99 -16.46
N MET A 92 -9.94 10.01 -15.64
CA MET A 92 -8.90 10.97 -15.25
C MET A 92 -8.73 11.03 -13.74
N SER A 93 -7.48 10.92 -13.30
CA SER A 93 -7.00 11.05 -11.93
C SER A 93 -6.39 12.45 -11.74
N TYR A 94 -6.77 13.15 -10.67
CA TYR A 94 -6.48 14.57 -10.42
C TYR A 94 -6.77 14.95 -8.96
N THR A 95 -6.65 16.23 -8.58
CA THR A 95 -6.65 16.66 -7.16
C THR A 95 -7.62 17.80 -6.81
N TRP A 96 -8.85 17.78 -7.35
CA TRP A 96 -9.85 18.84 -7.11
C TRP A 96 -10.17 19.10 -5.64
N GLY A 97 -10.45 18.06 -4.86
CA GLY A 97 -10.88 18.19 -3.46
C GLY A 97 -9.87 18.89 -2.53
N ARG A 98 -8.59 18.98 -2.92
CA ARG A 98 -7.56 19.73 -2.18
C ARG A 98 -7.78 21.23 -2.21
N TYR A 99 -8.40 21.73 -3.28
CA TYR A 99 -8.56 23.15 -3.55
C TYR A 99 -10.01 23.59 -3.47
N GLU A 100 -10.88 22.76 -2.89
CA GLU A 100 -12.27 23.09 -2.64
C GLU A 100 -12.41 24.36 -1.76
N ASP A 101 -13.20 25.34 -2.21
CA ASP A 101 -13.58 26.53 -1.44
C ASP A 101 -14.68 26.22 -0.42
N ARG A 102 -14.27 25.59 0.67
CA ARG A 102 -15.15 25.29 1.81
C ARG A 102 -15.60 26.51 2.59
N SER A 103 -14.81 27.57 2.50
CA SER A 103 -15.10 28.83 3.19
C SER A 103 -16.14 29.69 2.47
N HIS A 104 -16.56 29.26 1.27
CA HIS A 104 -17.43 30.00 0.37
C HIS A 104 -16.93 31.42 0.05
N ARG A 105 -15.63 31.69 0.21
CA ARG A 105 -15.01 33.00 0.01
C ARG A 105 -15.05 33.47 -1.45
N THR A 106 -15.01 32.50 -2.36
CA THR A 106 -14.94 32.68 -3.81
C THR A 106 -16.24 32.36 -4.52
N ARG A 107 -17.30 31.96 -3.79
CA ARG A 107 -18.61 31.57 -4.35
C ARG A 107 -19.25 32.66 -5.23
N ASN A 108 -18.91 33.93 -5.00
CA ASN A 108 -19.37 35.08 -5.80
C ASN A 108 -18.33 35.60 -6.83
N ARG A 109 -17.17 34.94 -6.97
CA ARG A 109 -16.01 35.45 -7.72
C ARG A 109 -15.48 34.50 -8.80
N ALA A 110 -15.67 33.19 -8.65
CA ALA A 110 -15.23 32.20 -9.64
C ALA A 110 -16.42 31.37 -10.14
N PRO A 111 -16.57 31.16 -11.46
CA PRO A 111 -17.58 30.25 -11.97
C PRO A 111 -17.25 28.82 -11.52
N GLY A 112 -18.24 28.09 -11.03
CA GLY A 112 -18.15 26.63 -10.87
C GLY A 112 -18.24 25.94 -12.23
N ILE A 113 -17.73 24.71 -12.34
CA ILE A 113 -17.96 23.90 -13.54
C ILE A 113 -19.44 23.59 -13.69
N THR A 114 -19.96 23.77 -14.90
CA THR A 114 -21.37 23.48 -15.18
C THR A 114 -21.51 22.09 -15.76
N ILE A 115 -21.87 21.11 -14.92
CA ILE A 115 -22.21 19.76 -15.35
C ILE A 115 -23.72 19.57 -15.23
N LYS A 116 -24.36 19.17 -16.33
CA LYS A 116 -25.81 18.92 -16.39
C LYS A 116 -26.14 17.51 -15.89
N GLY A 117 -27.38 17.32 -15.45
CA GLY A 117 -27.92 16.01 -15.11
C GLY A 117 -27.55 15.49 -13.71
N GLY A 118 -26.58 16.09 -13.03
CA GLY A 118 -26.32 15.86 -11.60
C GLY A 118 -27.37 16.54 -10.72
N ALA A 119 -27.70 15.92 -9.59
CA ALA A 119 -28.61 16.49 -8.59
C ALA A 119 -27.88 17.27 -7.48
N TRP A 120 -26.55 17.33 -7.55
CA TRP A 120 -25.70 17.94 -6.52
C TRP A 120 -24.93 19.14 -7.07
N ASP A 121 -24.61 20.05 -6.15
CA ASP A 121 -23.71 21.16 -6.43
C ASP A 121 -22.27 20.64 -6.52
N ILE A 122 -21.57 21.03 -7.58
CA ILE A 122 -20.15 20.73 -7.71
C ILE A 122 -19.34 21.70 -6.84
N PRO A 123 -18.42 21.20 -6.00
CA PRO A 123 -17.59 22.06 -5.17
C PRO A 123 -16.75 23.03 -6.00
N ILE A 124 -16.74 24.31 -5.62
CA ILE A 124 -15.97 25.36 -6.31
C ILE A 124 -14.50 25.28 -5.89
N ILE A 125 -13.58 25.63 -6.80
CA ILE A 125 -12.15 25.72 -6.49
C ILE A 125 -11.81 27.11 -5.92
N ASP A 126 -11.13 27.15 -4.77
CA ASP A 126 -10.54 28.36 -4.21
C ASP A 126 -9.30 28.79 -5.00
N THR A 127 -9.54 29.53 -6.08
CA THR A 127 -8.48 30.13 -6.91
C THR A 127 -7.62 31.18 -6.20
N THR A 128 -7.99 31.62 -4.99
CA THR A 128 -7.23 32.60 -4.21
C THR A 128 -6.19 31.95 -3.30
N ARG A 129 -6.31 30.64 -3.08
CA ARG A 129 -5.33 29.85 -2.35
C ARG A 129 -3.97 29.94 -3.05
N GLN A 130 -2.97 30.40 -2.31
CA GLN A 130 -1.60 30.52 -2.82
C GLN A 130 -0.75 29.33 -2.43
N ASP A 131 -1.10 28.62 -1.34
CA ASP A 131 -0.43 27.39 -0.95
C ASP A 131 -1.00 26.18 -1.69
N ASN A 132 -0.12 25.29 -2.13
CA ASN A 132 -0.45 23.93 -2.57
C ASN A 132 -0.52 22.95 -1.37
N GLY A 133 -0.71 23.47 -0.15
CA GLY A 133 -0.53 22.71 1.09
C GLY A 133 0.93 22.34 1.42
N ARG A 134 1.92 22.76 0.61
CA ARG A 134 3.36 22.51 0.83
C ARG A 134 4.21 23.78 0.92
N GLY A 135 3.59 24.97 0.95
CA GLY A 135 4.29 26.26 1.08
C GLY A 135 4.77 26.89 -0.23
N GLY A 136 4.30 26.42 -1.40
CA GLY A 136 4.57 27.04 -2.71
C GLY A 136 3.65 28.24 -3.03
N GLN A 137 3.90 28.91 -4.16
CA GLN A 137 3.05 29.99 -4.74
C GLN A 137 2.32 29.53 -6.02
N ILE A 138 1.87 28.28 -6.08
CA ILE A 138 1.17 27.77 -7.27
C ILE A 138 -0.32 28.03 -7.11
N LYS A 139 -0.89 28.77 -8.06
CA LYS A 139 -2.34 28.96 -8.12
C LYS A 139 -3.00 27.70 -8.67
N PRO A 140 -4.12 27.26 -8.07
CA PRO A 140 -4.91 26.13 -8.58
C PRO A 140 -5.28 26.29 -10.05
N PHE A 141 -5.58 25.17 -10.71
CA PHE A 141 -6.14 25.19 -12.05
C PHE A 141 -7.52 25.87 -12.08
N ARG A 142 -7.86 26.44 -13.24
CA ARG A 142 -9.16 27.06 -13.51
C ARG A 142 -10.13 26.04 -14.08
N VAL A 143 -11.42 26.34 -13.97
CA VAL A 143 -12.50 25.51 -14.53
C VAL A 143 -12.33 25.33 -16.04
N GLU A 144 -11.91 26.37 -16.76
CA GLU A 144 -11.72 26.29 -18.22
C GLU A 144 -10.57 25.35 -18.60
N GLU A 145 -9.53 25.29 -17.75
CA GLU A 145 -8.41 24.36 -17.93
C GLU A 145 -8.91 22.92 -17.73
N PHE A 146 -9.69 22.66 -16.68
CA PHE A 146 -10.27 21.34 -16.44
C PHE A 146 -11.23 20.91 -17.55
N GLU A 147 -12.13 21.78 -18.01
CA GLU A 147 -13.01 21.48 -19.15
C GLU A 147 -12.24 21.18 -20.44
N HIS A 148 -11.15 21.89 -20.68
CA HIS A 148 -10.28 21.61 -21.82
C HIS A 148 -9.66 20.21 -21.70
N VAL A 149 -9.10 19.86 -20.54
CA VAL A 149 -8.49 18.55 -20.34
C VAL A 149 -9.51 17.42 -20.41
N LEU A 150 -10.75 17.61 -19.93
CA LEU A 150 -11.82 16.64 -20.12
C LEU A 150 -12.09 16.33 -21.61
N ARG A 151 -11.98 17.33 -22.50
CA ARG A 151 -12.10 17.11 -23.95
C ARG A 151 -10.92 16.33 -24.51
N VAL A 152 -9.71 16.56 -23.99
CA VAL A 152 -8.52 15.79 -24.36
C VAL A 152 -8.65 14.33 -23.91
N VAL A 153 -9.05 14.11 -22.65
CA VAL A 153 -9.30 12.77 -22.10
C VAL A 153 -10.45 12.08 -22.83
N GLY A 154 -11.47 12.82 -23.23
CA GLY A 154 -12.58 12.33 -24.05
C GLY A 154 -12.23 12.04 -25.51
N ALA A 155 -11.00 12.29 -25.97
CA ALA A 155 -10.63 12.00 -27.34
C ALA A 155 -10.75 10.49 -27.65
N GLY A 156 -11.61 10.14 -28.62
CA GLY A 156 -11.84 8.76 -29.03
C GLY A 156 -12.92 8.00 -28.24
N VAL A 157 -13.55 8.63 -27.24
CA VAL A 157 -14.68 8.07 -26.48
C VAL A 157 -15.77 9.13 -26.28
N GLU A 158 -17.02 8.71 -26.02
CA GLU A 158 -18.10 9.67 -25.74
C GLU A 158 -18.20 10.01 -24.24
N PHE A 159 -17.74 9.08 -23.40
CA PHE A 159 -17.89 9.13 -21.96
C PHE A 159 -16.55 9.20 -21.25
N VAL A 160 -16.53 9.96 -20.17
CA VAL A 160 -15.40 10.04 -19.23
C VAL A 160 -15.94 9.82 -17.82
N TRP A 161 -15.16 9.17 -16.98
CA TRP A 161 -15.38 9.13 -15.54
C TRP A 161 -14.42 10.09 -14.85
N VAL A 162 -14.98 10.99 -14.04
CA VAL A 162 -14.29 11.83 -13.06
C VAL A 162 -15.18 11.95 -11.84
N ASP A 163 -14.60 11.82 -10.65
CA ASP A 163 -15.31 11.78 -9.36
C ASP A 163 -16.29 12.96 -9.18
N VAL A 164 -15.87 14.19 -9.44
CA VAL A 164 -16.68 15.42 -9.31
C VAL A 164 -17.96 15.41 -10.13
N ALA A 165 -17.94 14.72 -11.27
CA ALA A 165 -19.06 14.63 -12.21
C ALA A 165 -19.89 13.36 -12.06
N CYS A 166 -19.29 12.29 -11.52
CA CYS A 166 -19.87 10.95 -11.54
C CYS A 166 -20.26 10.43 -10.15
N ILE A 167 -19.75 11.05 -9.09
CA ILE A 167 -20.07 10.75 -7.70
C ILE A 167 -20.79 11.96 -7.10
N ASP A 168 -21.87 11.70 -6.37
CA ASP A 168 -22.54 12.72 -5.58
C ASP A 168 -21.57 13.27 -4.52
N GLN A 169 -21.32 14.59 -4.61
CA GLN A 169 -20.34 15.25 -3.74
C GLN A 169 -20.92 15.54 -2.34
N ASN A 170 -22.23 15.38 -2.14
CA ASN A 170 -22.87 15.57 -0.84
C ASN A 170 -22.33 14.53 0.17
N PRO A 171 -21.75 14.95 1.32
CA PRO A 171 -21.26 14.05 2.35
C PRO A 171 -22.31 13.08 2.89
N LEU A 172 -23.59 13.45 2.85
CA LEU A 172 -24.71 12.65 3.35
C LEU A 172 -25.28 11.69 2.29
N SER A 173 -24.70 11.65 1.09
CA SER A 173 -25.20 10.81 0.02
C SER A 173 -24.78 9.34 0.21
N PRO A 174 -25.71 8.39 0.37
CA PRO A 174 -25.36 6.97 0.45
C PRO A 174 -24.73 6.46 -0.87
N ASP A 175 -24.99 7.14 -1.98
CA ASP A 175 -24.38 6.82 -3.28
C ASP A 175 -22.87 7.09 -3.29
N LYS A 176 -22.39 8.00 -2.44
CA LYS A 176 -20.97 8.35 -2.38
C LYS A 176 -20.13 7.20 -1.86
N ALA A 177 -20.51 6.63 -0.71
CA ALA A 177 -19.80 5.49 -0.10
C ALA A 177 -19.83 4.28 -1.04
N ASP A 178 -20.98 3.99 -1.66
CA ASP A 178 -21.09 2.90 -2.65
C ASP A 178 -20.18 3.09 -3.87
N GLN A 179 -20.03 4.32 -4.38
CA GLN A 179 -19.15 4.58 -5.51
C GLN A 179 -17.66 4.55 -5.14
N ILE A 180 -17.30 5.03 -3.95
CA ILE A 180 -15.94 4.89 -3.41
C ILE A 180 -15.60 3.40 -3.31
N GLY A 181 -16.52 2.60 -2.76
CA GLY A 181 -16.43 1.14 -2.66
C GLY A 181 -16.47 0.38 -4.00
N LYS A 182 -16.45 1.08 -5.14
CA LYS A 182 -16.40 0.53 -6.51
C LYS A 182 -15.26 1.10 -7.36
N GLN A 183 -14.45 1.99 -6.79
CA GLN A 183 -13.46 2.73 -7.55
C GLN A 183 -12.45 1.81 -8.25
N ALA A 184 -12.06 0.69 -7.64
CA ALA A 184 -11.17 -0.29 -8.29
C ALA A 184 -11.77 -0.84 -9.59
N SER A 185 -13.00 -1.37 -9.53
CA SER A 185 -13.71 -1.90 -10.69
C SER A 185 -13.93 -0.84 -11.78
N ILE A 186 -14.26 0.39 -11.38
CA ILE A 186 -14.44 1.51 -12.32
C ILE A 186 -13.12 1.85 -13.05
N PHE A 187 -11.99 1.85 -12.35
CA PHE A 187 -10.68 2.09 -12.97
C PHE A 187 -10.24 0.94 -13.88
N GLN A 188 -10.54 -0.30 -13.51
CA GLN A 188 -10.23 -1.50 -14.31
C GLN A 188 -11.04 -1.54 -15.62
N LEU A 189 -12.31 -1.16 -15.60
CA LEU A 189 -13.18 -1.16 -16.79
C LEU A 189 -12.91 0.01 -17.76
N ALA A 190 -12.21 1.06 -17.32
CA ALA A 190 -11.91 2.22 -18.16
C ALA A 190 -10.96 1.86 -19.32
N SER A 191 -11.27 2.32 -20.53
CA SER A 191 -10.46 2.07 -21.74
C SER A 191 -9.05 2.63 -21.62
N HIS A 192 -8.92 3.87 -21.17
CA HIS A 192 -7.64 4.50 -20.84
C HIS A 192 -7.75 5.30 -19.55
N ALA A 193 -6.65 5.35 -18.80
CA ALA A 193 -6.49 6.21 -17.64
C ALA A 193 -5.53 7.35 -17.96
N PHE A 194 -5.78 8.50 -17.34
CA PHE A 194 -4.97 9.70 -17.46
C PHE A 194 -4.67 10.25 -16.08
N VAL A 195 -3.44 10.73 -15.88
CA VAL A 195 -3.02 11.45 -14.67
C VAL A 195 -2.77 12.90 -15.07
N TRP A 196 -3.55 13.82 -14.51
CA TRP A 196 -3.41 15.24 -14.80
C TRP A 196 -2.52 15.94 -13.77
N LEU A 197 -1.25 16.13 -14.16
CA LEU A 197 -0.22 16.82 -13.38
C LEU A 197 -0.30 18.33 -13.66
N TRP A 198 -1.34 18.97 -13.14
CA TRP A 198 -1.69 20.34 -13.48
C TRP A 198 -0.72 21.40 -12.90
N GLU A 199 0.16 21.04 -11.96
CA GLU A 199 1.23 21.94 -11.50
C GLU A 199 2.39 21.99 -12.51
N HIS A 200 2.45 21.03 -13.43
CA HIS A 200 3.38 21.05 -14.56
C HIS A 200 2.73 21.66 -15.79
N ASP A 201 3.28 22.75 -16.31
CA ASP A 201 3.04 23.13 -17.69
C ASP A 201 3.69 22.14 -18.68
N GLU A 202 3.41 22.31 -19.97
CA GLU A 202 3.98 21.47 -21.02
C GLU A 202 5.52 21.44 -20.98
N GLN A 203 6.15 22.60 -20.82
CA GLN A 203 7.60 22.72 -20.85
C GLN A 203 8.25 21.98 -19.68
N SER A 204 7.74 22.16 -18.46
CA SER A 204 8.27 21.54 -17.25
C SER A 204 8.07 20.03 -17.23
N LEU A 205 6.90 19.53 -17.67
CA LEU A 205 6.68 18.08 -17.80
C LEU A 205 7.62 17.48 -18.85
N ASN A 206 7.73 18.10 -20.02
CA ASN A 206 8.62 17.66 -21.09
C ASN A 206 10.08 17.66 -20.65
N GLN A 207 10.50 18.69 -19.90
CA GLN A 207 11.85 18.78 -19.35
C GLN A 207 12.13 17.63 -18.37
N CYS A 208 11.21 17.33 -17.45
CA CYS A 208 11.35 16.21 -16.52
C CYS A 208 11.52 14.88 -17.28
N MET A 209 10.67 14.63 -18.28
CA MET A 209 10.72 13.37 -19.05
C MET A 209 11.97 13.25 -19.94
N THR A 210 12.41 14.37 -20.52
CA THR A 210 13.66 14.44 -21.28
C THR A 210 14.85 14.17 -20.38
N ASP A 211 14.86 14.72 -19.17
CA ASP A 211 15.93 14.53 -18.20
C ASP A 211 15.94 13.11 -17.64
N PHE A 212 14.77 12.51 -17.40
CA PHE A 212 14.65 11.10 -17.04
C PHE A 212 15.28 10.22 -18.12
N SER A 213 14.89 10.42 -19.38
CA SER A 213 15.39 9.65 -20.52
C SER A 213 16.90 9.82 -20.70
N TYR A 214 17.39 11.05 -20.60
CA TYR A 214 18.82 11.34 -20.70
C TYR A 214 19.62 10.65 -19.60
N VAL A 215 19.15 10.70 -18.35
CA VAL A 215 19.86 10.07 -17.23
C VAL A 215 19.85 8.55 -17.38
N VAL A 216 18.69 7.94 -17.66
CA VAL A 216 18.57 6.50 -17.85
C VAL A 216 19.48 6.01 -18.98
N ASP A 217 19.50 6.69 -20.13
CA ASP A 217 20.41 6.37 -21.24
C ASP A 217 21.89 6.39 -20.82
N LYS A 218 22.31 7.43 -20.08
CA LYS A 218 23.71 7.54 -19.63
C LYS A 218 24.10 6.48 -18.61
N LEU A 219 23.18 6.06 -17.75
CA LEU A 219 23.42 5.02 -16.77
C LEU A 219 23.43 3.63 -17.40
N ALA A 220 22.55 3.36 -18.38
CA ALA A 220 22.48 2.07 -19.06
C ALA A 220 23.79 1.64 -19.74
N HIS A 221 24.67 2.60 -20.04
CA HIS A 221 25.97 2.37 -20.70
C HIS A 221 27.17 2.53 -19.76
N SER A 222 26.96 2.67 -18.44
CA SER A 222 28.02 2.98 -17.48
C SER A 222 27.94 2.12 -16.22
N ASN A 223 28.98 1.32 -15.96
CA ASN A 223 29.17 0.64 -14.68
C ASN A 223 29.86 1.53 -13.62
N ARG A 224 30.06 2.81 -13.92
CA ARG A 224 30.72 3.77 -13.03
C ARG A 224 29.70 4.61 -12.28
N ALA A 225 30.09 5.07 -11.09
CA ALA A 225 29.36 6.07 -10.34
C ALA A 225 29.02 7.29 -11.23
N PRO A 226 27.80 7.84 -11.13
CA PRO A 226 27.39 8.97 -11.95
C PRO A 226 28.26 10.20 -11.65
N SER A 227 28.58 10.97 -12.68
CA SER A 227 29.24 12.27 -12.49
C SER A 227 28.36 13.20 -11.63
N ALA A 228 28.98 14.13 -10.90
CA ALA A 228 28.25 15.10 -10.08
C ALA A 228 27.17 15.89 -10.87
N GLN A 229 27.45 16.20 -12.14
CA GLN A 229 26.50 16.87 -13.02
C GLN A 229 25.29 15.98 -13.37
N LEU A 230 25.54 14.69 -13.67
CA LEU A 230 24.47 13.73 -13.95
C LEU A 230 23.61 13.50 -12.69
N ALA A 231 24.25 13.38 -11.53
CA ALA A 231 23.57 13.24 -10.25
C ALA A 231 22.71 14.46 -9.91
N HIS A 232 23.24 15.67 -10.08
CA HIS A 232 22.47 16.89 -9.89
C HIS A 232 21.25 16.94 -10.81
N LYS A 233 21.41 16.57 -12.09
CA LYS A 233 20.33 16.52 -13.07
C LYS A 233 19.24 15.52 -12.68
N ALA A 234 19.63 14.31 -12.29
CA ALA A 234 18.70 13.27 -11.83
C ALA A 234 17.91 13.71 -10.60
N ASN A 235 18.61 14.18 -9.56
CA ASN A 235 18.00 14.63 -8.32
C ASN A 235 17.01 15.79 -8.55
N ASN A 236 17.37 16.79 -9.36
CA ASN A 236 16.47 17.90 -9.66
C ASN A 236 15.23 17.46 -10.43
N ALA A 237 15.40 16.60 -11.45
CA ALA A 237 14.27 16.10 -12.23
C ALA A 237 13.30 15.30 -11.35
N ILE A 238 13.81 14.46 -10.44
CA ILE A 238 13.02 13.71 -9.47
C ILE A 238 12.24 14.65 -8.55
N ILE A 239 12.95 15.62 -7.93
CA ILE A 239 12.32 16.58 -7.02
C ILE A 239 11.23 17.37 -7.74
N GLN A 240 11.50 17.87 -8.94
CA GLN A 240 10.56 18.65 -9.72
C GLN A 240 9.33 17.83 -10.10
N PHE A 241 9.52 16.60 -10.59
CA PHE A 241 8.42 15.72 -10.98
C PHE A 241 7.47 15.38 -9.82
N PHE A 242 8.03 15.07 -8.64
CA PHE A 242 7.23 14.72 -7.46
C PHE A 242 6.65 15.92 -6.70
N ASP A 243 6.95 17.15 -7.13
CA ASP A 243 6.44 18.34 -6.45
C ASP A 243 4.94 18.55 -6.67
N ASP A 244 4.37 17.99 -7.75
CA ASP A 244 2.93 18.08 -8.05
C ASP A 244 2.06 17.50 -6.91
N ALA A 245 1.01 18.24 -6.54
CA ALA A 245 -0.01 17.87 -5.55
C ALA A 245 -0.56 16.44 -5.71
N TRP A 246 -0.58 15.90 -6.93
CA TRP A 246 -0.96 14.53 -7.23
C TRP A 246 -0.14 13.50 -6.46
N PHE A 247 1.18 13.68 -6.33
CA PHE A 247 2.06 12.72 -5.62
C PHE A 247 2.00 12.78 -4.10
N SER A 248 1.23 13.70 -3.52
CA SER A 248 0.93 13.68 -2.09
C SER A 248 -0.54 13.37 -1.79
N SER A 249 -1.42 13.28 -2.79
CA SER A 249 -2.85 12.95 -2.60
C SER A 249 -3.02 11.49 -2.20
N LEU A 250 -3.87 11.23 -1.21
CA LEU A 250 -4.12 9.88 -0.76
C LEU A 250 -4.87 9.07 -1.83
N TRP A 251 -5.96 9.60 -2.36
CA TRP A 251 -6.78 8.93 -3.37
C TRP A 251 -6.01 8.58 -4.64
N THR A 252 -5.03 9.40 -5.02
CA THR A 252 -4.22 9.13 -6.21
C THR A 252 -3.25 7.97 -6.02
N LEU A 253 -2.94 7.56 -4.78
CA LEU A 253 -2.10 6.40 -4.50
C LEU A 253 -2.77 5.11 -4.99
N GLN A 254 -4.05 4.92 -4.68
CA GLN A 254 -4.84 3.79 -5.18
C GLN A 254 -4.98 3.85 -6.71
N GLU A 255 -5.29 5.01 -7.26
CA GLU A 255 -5.46 5.19 -8.69
C GLU A 255 -4.17 4.86 -9.46
N ALA A 256 -3.02 5.29 -8.93
CA ALA A 256 -1.69 4.96 -9.44
C ALA A 256 -1.42 3.45 -9.43
N PHE A 257 -1.84 2.77 -8.37
CA PHE A 257 -1.64 1.33 -8.22
C PHE A 257 -2.48 0.54 -9.23
N LEU A 258 -3.74 0.94 -9.40
CA LEU A 258 -4.70 0.31 -10.31
C LEU A 258 -4.36 0.57 -11.78
N ARG A 259 -3.84 1.75 -12.13
CA ARG A 259 -3.60 2.18 -13.52
C ARG A 259 -2.18 2.72 -13.71
N LYS A 260 -1.21 1.83 -13.58
CA LYS A 260 0.21 2.13 -13.89
C LYS A 260 0.44 2.48 -15.37
N ASP A 261 -0.49 2.08 -16.22
CA ASP A 261 -0.58 2.43 -17.62
C ASP A 261 -1.20 3.82 -17.88
N ALA A 262 -1.54 4.59 -16.85
CA ALA A 262 -2.14 5.91 -17.04
C ALA A 262 -1.19 6.86 -17.79
N ILE A 263 -1.73 7.62 -18.74
CA ILE A 263 -0.98 8.60 -19.55
C ILE A 263 -0.85 9.90 -18.77
N LEU A 264 0.36 10.46 -18.69
CA LEU A 264 0.58 11.74 -17.99
C LEU A 264 0.21 12.92 -18.88
N LEU A 265 -0.57 13.84 -18.32
CA LEU A 265 -0.99 15.09 -18.95
C LEU A 265 -0.44 16.29 -18.18
N SER A 266 0.07 17.30 -18.90
CA SER A 266 0.40 18.60 -18.35
C SER A 266 -0.87 19.42 -18.02
N ARG A 267 -0.70 20.59 -17.42
CA ARG A 267 -1.75 21.58 -17.14
C ARG A 267 -2.64 21.88 -18.34
N SER A 268 -2.08 21.97 -19.55
CA SER A 268 -2.83 22.22 -20.79
C SER A 268 -3.47 20.96 -21.38
N GLY A 269 -3.32 19.79 -20.75
CA GLY A 269 -3.77 18.51 -21.28
C GLY A 269 -2.82 17.89 -22.30
N GLN A 270 -1.61 18.45 -22.48
CA GLN A 270 -0.66 17.86 -23.41
C GLN A 270 0.00 16.62 -22.81
N LYS A 271 0.09 15.57 -23.61
CA LYS A 271 0.77 14.33 -23.23
C LYS A 271 2.28 14.58 -23.16
N GLY A 272 2.93 14.11 -22.09
CA GLY A 272 4.38 14.14 -22.01
C GLY A 272 5.02 13.21 -23.06
N PRO A 273 6.25 13.51 -23.54
CA PRO A 273 6.95 12.68 -24.50
C PRO A 273 7.33 11.34 -23.86
N SER A 274 7.20 10.26 -24.63
CA SER A 274 7.66 8.93 -24.20
C SER A 274 9.11 8.96 -23.72
N THR A 275 9.43 8.15 -22.71
CA THR A 275 10.79 8.04 -22.16
C THR A 275 11.51 6.82 -22.73
N LEU A 276 12.84 6.86 -22.71
CA LEU A 276 13.71 5.74 -23.12
C LEU A 276 13.74 4.59 -22.08
N ALA A 277 12.65 4.36 -21.36
CA ALA A 277 12.55 3.27 -20.40
C ALA A 277 12.85 1.91 -21.07
N PRO A 278 13.80 1.11 -20.55
CA PRO A 278 14.10 -0.20 -21.11
C PRO A 278 12.85 -1.07 -21.19
N GLY A 279 12.49 -1.50 -22.41
CA GLY A 279 11.31 -2.34 -22.64
C GLY A 279 9.99 -1.59 -22.93
N SER A 280 9.99 -0.24 -22.99
CA SER A 280 8.82 0.52 -23.46
C SER A 280 8.68 0.43 -24.99
N GLN A 281 8.35 -0.75 -25.53
CA GLN A 281 7.95 -0.88 -26.94
C GLN A 281 6.50 -0.47 -27.17
N ARG A 282 6.04 0.60 -26.50
CA ARG A 282 4.67 1.06 -26.67
C ARG A 282 4.58 1.89 -27.95
N PRO A 283 3.57 1.63 -28.81
CA PRO A 283 3.46 2.31 -30.10
C PRO A 283 2.95 3.76 -29.97
N ASP A 284 2.39 4.15 -28.82
CA ASP A 284 1.98 5.51 -28.55
C ASP A 284 3.16 6.32 -28.00
N ASN A 285 3.52 7.41 -28.68
CA ASN A 285 4.62 8.32 -28.32
C ASN A 285 4.34 9.15 -27.03
N CYS A 286 3.67 8.57 -26.05
CA CYS A 286 3.21 9.19 -24.83
C CYS A 286 3.96 8.60 -23.64
N VAL A 287 4.15 9.39 -22.59
CA VAL A 287 4.64 8.86 -21.32
C VAL A 287 3.51 8.28 -20.48
N HIS A 288 3.70 7.05 -20.00
CA HIS A 288 2.85 6.47 -18.99
C HIS A 288 3.46 6.62 -17.60
N LEU A 289 2.61 6.52 -16.57
CA LEU A 289 3.04 6.57 -15.17
C LEU A 289 4.15 5.56 -14.89
N VAL A 290 4.00 4.32 -15.37
CA VAL A 290 5.04 3.27 -15.23
C VAL A 290 6.38 3.68 -15.86
N ASP A 291 6.37 4.41 -16.98
CA ASP A 291 7.60 4.83 -17.65
C ASP A 291 8.34 5.90 -16.83
N ALA A 292 7.59 6.80 -16.19
CA ALA A 292 8.13 7.82 -15.29
C ALA A 292 8.69 7.22 -13.98
N THR A 293 8.42 5.95 -13.69
CA THR A 293 8.92 5.30 -12.47
C THR A 293 10.36 4.78 -12.59
N TRP A 294 10.88 4.63 -13.81
CA TRP A 294 12.17 3.97 -14.05
C TRP A 294 13.35 4.69 -13.43
N LEU A 295 13.48 6.00 -13.65
CA LEU A 295 14.59 6.75 -13.06
C LEU A 295 14.55 6.68 -11.53
N PRO A 296 13.44 7.01 -10.83
CA PRO A 296 13.36 6.87 -9.37
C PRO A 296 13.77 5.49 -8.85
N LYS A 297 13.35 4.41 -9.53
CA LYS A 297 13.71 3.03 -9.19
C LYS A 297 15.21 2.81 -9.27
N LEU A 298 15.79 3.10 -10.44
CA LEU A 298 17.20 2.94 -10.73
C LEU A 298 18.05 3.76 -9.75
N TRP A 299 17.63 4.99 -9.50
CA TRP A 299 18.33 5.93 -8.65
C TRP A 299 18.41 5.45 -7.19
N ILE A 300 17.34 4.87 -6.64
CA ILE A 300 17.35 4.29 -5.30
C ILE A 300 18.11 2.96 -5.25
N ALA A 301 17.93 2.10 -6.25
CA ALA A 301 18.47 0.75 -6.22
C ALA A 301 19.99 0.72 -6.45
N GLU A 302 20.50 1.52 -7.37
CA GLU A 302 21.88 1.40 -7.86
C GLU A 302 22.74 2.64 -7.54
N HIS A 303 22.10 3.77 -7.21
CA HIS A 303 22.80 5.06 -7.03
C HIS A 303 22.37 5.81 -5.78
N SER A 304 21.97 5.09 -4.73
CA SER A 304 21.50 5.66 -3.45
C SER A 304 22.53 6.61 -2.81
N SER A 305 23.83 6.33 -2.95
CA SER A 305 24.92 7.18 -2.47
C SER A 305 25.01 8.55 -3.17
N SER A 306 24.47 8.66 -4.38
CA SER A 306 24.39 9.89 -5.17
C SER A 306 23.02 10.59 -5.07
N CYS A 307 22.09 10.01 -4.30
CA CYS A 307 20.74 10.52 -4.14
C CYS A 307 20.71 11.66 -3.13
N ASP A 308 20.27 12.85 -3.57
CA ASP A 308 20.02 13.99 -2.69
C ASP A 308 18.94 13.59 -1.67
N PRO A 309 19.10 13.90 -0.37
CA PRO A 309 18.10 13.56 0.65
C PRO A 309 16.68 14.05 0.34
N ARG A 310 16.53 15.17 -0.38
CA ARG A 310 15.24 15.69 -0.83
C ARG A 310 14.65 14.82 -1.93
N ALA A 311 15.45 14.36 -2.88
CA ALA A 311 15.01 13.42 -3.92
C ALA A 311 14.60 12.08 -3.29
N LEU A 312 15.41 11.56 -2.36
CA LEU A 312 15.07 10.34 -1.62
C LEU A 312 13.77 10.51 -0.84
N LYS A 313 13.59 11.64 -0.14
CA LYS A 313 12.35 11.96 0.58
C LYS A 313 11.15 12.06 -0.37
N ALA A 314 11.31 12.70 -1.53
CA ALA A 314 10.25 12.82 -2.53
C ALA A 314 9.81 11.46 -3.06
N ILE A 315 10.75 10.58 -3.42
CA ILE A 315 10.42 9.23 -3.87
C ILE A 315 9.75 8.43 -2.74
N LYS A 316 10.32 8.46 -1.53
CA LYS A 316 9.76 7.76 -0.36
C LYS A 316 8.39 8.27 0.07
N ALA A 317 8.06 9.55 -0.14
CA ALA A 317 6.75 10.13 0.20
C ALA A 317 5.70 9.88 -0.89
N SER A 318 6.14 9.75 -2.15
CA SER A 318 5.25 9.42 -3.26
C SER A 318 4.78 7.96 -3.28
N GLY A 319 5.43 7.05 -2.56
CA GLY A 319 5.10 5.62 -2.60
C GLY A 319 5.39 4.96 -3.94
N PHE A 320 6.21 5.60 -4.78
CA PHE A 320 6.56 5.08 -6.09
C PHE A 320 7.24 3.73 -6.03
N ARG A 321 8.05 3.48 -5.00
CA ARG A 321 8.72 2.20 -4.82
C ARG A 321 7.69 1.06 -4.73
N GLU A 322 6.66 1.25 -3.90
CA GLU A 322 5.58 0.31 -3.66
C GLU A 322 4.73 0.13 -4.93
N LEU A 323 4.37 1.24 -5.59
CA LEU A 323 3.65 1.24 -6.86
C LEU A 323 4.38 0.40 -7.94
N ILE A 324 5.69 0.57 -8.08
CA ILE A 324 6.53 -0.16 -9.04
C ILE A 324 6.54 -1.65 -8.75
N SER A 325 6.71 -1.99 -7.48
CA SER A 325 6.77 -3.38 -7.04
C SER A 325 5.44 -4.13 -7.07
N ALA A 326 4.33 -3.43 -7.35
CA ALA A 326 2.98 -3.98 -7.25
C ALA A 326 2.67 -4.62 -5.88
N ASN A 327 3.39 -4.22 -4.83
CA ASN A 327 3.15 -4.72 -3.50
C ASN A 327 2.07 -3.86 -2.83
N SER A 328 0.89 -4.43 -2.64
CA SER A 328 -0.23 -3.71 -2.03
C SER A 328 -0.04 -3.45 -0.54
N LEU A 329 0.65 -4.30 0.24
CA LEU A 329 0.90 -4.04 1.69
C LEU A 329 1.66 -2.75 1.89
N GLY A 330 2.68 -2.52 1.06
CA GLY A 330 3.47 -1.30 1.10
C GLY A 330 2.62 -0.04 0.93
N LEU A 331 1.45 -0.14 0.27
CA LEU A 331 0.58 1.01 0.06
C LEU A 331 -0.03 1.53 1.36
N PHE A 332 -0.22 0.70 2.38
CA PHE A 332 -0.78 1.21 3.64
C PHE A 332 0.23 2.04 4.42
N GLY A 333 1.47 1.55 4.55
CA GLY A 333 2.58 2.35 5.06
C GLY A 333 2.88 3.59 4.20
N MET A 334 2.41 3.61 2.95
CA MET A 334 2.49 4.79 2.08
C MET A 334 1.30 5.74 2.21
N ALA A 335 0.11 5.24 2.50
CA ALA A 335 -1.07 6.04 2.78
C ALA A 335 -0.85 6.96 3.99
N SER A 336 -0.08 6.51 4.99
CA SER A 336 0.29 7.33 6.15
C SER A 336 1.11 8.58 5.79
N LYS A 337 1.88 8.52 4.70
CA LYS A 337 2.72 9.62 4.20
C LYS A 337 1.98 10.56 3.24
N ARG A 338 0.79 10.19 2.78
CA ARG A 338 -0.05 11.04 1.93
C ARG A 338 -0.86 12.02 2.78
N THR A 339 -1.23 13.16 2.19
CA THR A 339 -2.12 14.10 2.87
C THR A 339 -3.53 13.54 2.88
N THR A 340 -4.13 13.49 4.06
CA THR A 340 -5.52 13.11 4.26
C THR A 340 -6.30 14.19 4.99
N ARG A 341 -7.64 14.15 4.88
CA ARG A 341 -8.54 14.98 5.67
C ARG A 341 -8.91 14.28 6.98
N HIS A 342 -9.24 13.01 6.90
CA HIS A 342 -9.58 12.17 8.04
C HIS A 342 -8.61 11.00 8.11
N GLU A 343 -8.25 10.57 9.32
CA GLU A 343 -7.30 9.46 9.47
C GLU A 343 -7.84 8.16 8.88
N CYS A 344 -9.15 7.91 9.01
CA CYS A 344 -9.86 6.77 8.41
C CYS A 344 -9.73 6.71 6.89
N ASP A 345 -9.59 7.85 6.20
CA ASP A 345 -9.41 7.86 4.74
C ASP A 345 -8.16 7.05 4.34
N ARG A 346 -7.14 6.89 5.22
CA ARG A 346 -5.94 6.10 4.93
C ARG A 346 -6.26 4.63 4.66
N VAL A 347 -7.31 4.10 5.27
CA VAL A 347 -7.82 2.75 5.00
C VAL A 347 -8.76 2.78 3.79
N TYR A 348 -9.75 3.69 3.78
CA TYR A 348 -10.71 3.77 2.67
C TYR A 348 -10.05 4.05 1.31
N GLY A 349 -8.94 4.80 1.31
CA GLY A 349 -8.16 5.13 0.13
C GLY A 349 -7.29 3.98 -0.39
N ILE A 350 -7.32 2.80 0.24
CA ILE A 350 -6.63 1.60 -0.25
C ILE A 350 -7.46 0.31 -0.17
N GLU A 351 -8.56 0.25 0.59
CA GLU A 351 -9.33 -0.98 0.85
C GLU A 351 -9.74 -1.72 -0.44
N GLN A 352 -10.05 -0.95 -1.48
CA GLN A 352 -10.52 -1.46 -2.77
C GLN A 352 -9.43 -2.18 -3.57
N ILE A 353 -8.15 -1.95 -3.25
CA ILE A 353 -7.03 -2.70 -3.84
C ILE A 353 -7.09 -4.18 -3.42
N TYR A 354 -7.67 -4.43 -2.26
CA TYR A 354 -7.89 -5.77 -1.72
C TYR A 354 -9.30 -6.29 -1.98
N ASP A 355 -10.14 -5.52 -2.67
CA ASP A 355 -11.55 -5.84 -2.89
C ASP A 355 -12.27 -6.07 -1.54
N PHE A 356 -12.11 -5.08 -0.64
CA PHE A 356 -12.80 -5.00 0.65
C PHE A 356 -13.77 -3.82 0.68
N LYS A 357 -14.84 -3.96 1.46
CA LYS A 357 -15.74 -2.88 1.87
C LYS A 357 -15.75 -2.85 3.40
N LEU A 358 -15.10 -1.87 4.02
CA LEU A 358 -14.92 -1.78 5.47
C LEU A 358 -15.70 -0.59 6.03
N GLY A 359 -15.94 -0.58 7.34
CA GLY A 359 -16.59 0.53 8.03
C GLY A 359 -17.87 1.00 7.33
N ASN A 360 -17.91 2.28 6.97
CA ASN A 360 -19.07 2.91 6.34
C ASN A 360 -19.26 2.58 4.85
N THR A 361 -18.33 1.86 4.20
CA THR A 361 -18.49 1.40 2.82
C THR A 361 -19.16 0.03 2.74
N LYS A 362 -19.39 -0.64 3.88
CA LYS A 362 -20.17 -1.89 3.97
C LYS A 362 -21.61 -1.66 3.48
N PRO A 363 -22.18 -2.58 2.67
CA PRO A 363 -23.59 -2.53 2.33
C PRO A 363 -24.47 -2.52 3.58
N ALA A 364 -25.46 -1.62 3.61
CA ALA A 364 -26.39 -1.46 4.74
C ALA A 364 -25.76 -1.04 6.09
N PHE A 365 -24.58 -0.42 6.09
CA PHE A 365 -24.05 0.20 7.29
C PHE A 365 -24.91 1.41 7.71
N HIS A 366 -25.36 1.41 8.97
CA HIS A 366 -26.19 2.48 9.55
C HIS A 366 -25.63 3.02 10.87
N GLY A 367 -24.35 2.73 11.18
CA GLY A 367 -23.67 3.17 12.39
C GLY A 367 -23.02 4.56 12.26
N PRO A 368 -22.43 5.06 13.36
CA PRO A 368 -21.51 6.19 13.30
C PRO A 368 -20.26 5.84 12.47
N ASP A 369 -19.56 6.85 11.95
CA ASP A 369 -18.28 6.61 11.29
C ASP A 369 -17.30 5.94 12.26
N PRO A 370 -16.64 4.83 11.86
CA PRO A 370 -15.70 4.14 12.74
C PRO A 370 -14.50 5.02 13.03
N VAL A 371 -13.94 4.88 14.23
CA VAL A 371 -12.62 5.46 14.53
C VAL A 371 -11.53 4.71 13.78
N VAL A 372 -10.38 5.34 13.60
CA VAL A 372 -9.29 4.78 12.79
C VAL A 372 -8.85 3.40 13.30
N ASP A 373 -8.82 3.20 14.61
CA ASP A 373 -8.41 1.93 15.21
C ASP A 373 -9.39 0.79 14.94
N GLU A 374 -10.70 1.05 14.98
CA GLU A 374 -11.72 0.05 14.59
C GLU A 374 -11.56 -0.33 13.12
N LEU A 375 -11.36 0.66 12.26
CA LEU A 375 -11.22 0.43 10.82
C LEU A 375 -9.93 -0.33 10.48
N LEU A 376 -8.85 -0.09 11.22
CA LEU A 376 -7.62 -0.88 11.12
C LEU A 376 -7.80 -2.33 11.59
N ASN A 377 -8.70 -2.56 12.55
CA ASN A 377 -9.00 -3.88 13.10
C ASN A 377 -9.77 -4.66 12.03
N GLU A 378 -10.76 -4.02 11.42
CA GLU A 378 -11.46 -4.58 10.26
C GLU A 378 -10.52 -4.87 9.08
N LEU A 379 -9.62 -3.95 8.74
CA LEU A 379 -8.65 -4.15 7.66
C LEU A 379 -7.72 -5.33 7.96
N GLY A 380 -7.13 -5.36 9.16
CA GLY A 380 -6.25 -6.43 9.59
C GLY A 380 -6.95 -7.79 9.55
N ALA A 381 -8.18 -7.87 10.07
CA ALA A 381 -8.96 -9.10 10.09
C ALA A 381 -9.31 -9.56 8.66
N ALA A 382 -9.77 -8.64 7.81
CA ALA A 382 -10.09 -8.95 6.41
C ALA A 382 -8.86 -9.40 5.62
N LEU A 383 -7.70 -8.76 5.83
CA LEU A 383 -6.43 -9.16 5.24
C LEU A 383 -6.01 -10.56 5.71
N ASN A 384 -6.06 -10.83 7.01
CA ASN A 384 -5.70 -12.15 7.54
C ASN A 384 -6.66 -13.25 7.05
N GLN A 385 -7.95 -12.94 6.90
CA GLN A 385 -8.93 -13.87 6.36
C GLN A 385 -8.72 -14.16 4.87
N LYS A 386 -8.46 -13.13 4.03
CA LYS A 386 -8.33 -13.28 2.57
C LYS A 386 -6.92 -13.68 2.14
N PHE A 387 -5.90 -13.21 2.85
CA PHE A 387 -4.49 -13.34 2.51
C PHE A 387 -3.58 -13.53 3.75
N PRO A 388 -3.69 -14.62 4.52
CA PRO A 388 -3.05 -14.76 5.83
C PRO A 388 -1.52 -14.62 5.82
N ILE A 389 -0.82 -15.20 4.86
CA ILE A 389 0.64 -15.00 4.72
C ILE A 389 0.95 -13.54 4.45
N PHE A 390 0.30 -13.00 3.42
CA PHE A 390 0.53 -11.64 2.96
C PHE A 390 0.23 -10.62 4.06
N ALA A 391 -0.84 -10.83 4.81
CA ALA A 391 -1.23 -10.01 5.94
C ALA A 391 -0.14 -9.92 7.02
N GLN A 392 0.80 -10.86 7.08
CA GLN A 392 1.89 -10.91 8.06
C GLN A 392 3.27 -10.51 7.49
N MET A 393 3.36 -10.22 6.19
CA MET A 393 4.61 -9.87 5.49
C MET A 393 5.04 -8.41 5.70
N PHE A 394 5.06 -7.98 6.96
CA PHE A 394 5.47 -6.65 7.36
C PHE A 394 6.24 -6.73 8.69
N VAL A 395 6.97 -5.67 9.06
CA VAL A 395 7.46 -5.48 10.42
C VAL A 395 7.11 -4.09 10.92
N HIS A 396 6.80 -3.99 12.21
CA HIS A 396 6.57 -2.72 12.88
C HIS A 396 7.90 -1.98 13.07
N THR A 397 7.95 -0.72 12.64
CA THR A 397 9.11 0.19 12.76
C THR A 397 8.99 1.16 13.93
N THR A 398 8.01 0.93 14.79
CA THR A 398 7.80 1.62 16.05
C THR A 398 7.21 0.63 17.03
N ASP A 399 7.40 0.85 18.33
CA ASP A 399 6.69 0.07 19.33
C ASP A 399 5.17 0.27 19.17
N VAL A 400 4.45 -0.85 19.10
CA VAL A 400 3.00 -0.89 19.01
C VAL A 400 2.45 -1.61 20.23
N ARG A 401 1.23 -1.26 20.62
CA ARG A 401 0.53 -1.96 21.70
C ARG A 401 0.49 -3.44 21.37
N ASP A 402 0.68 -4.27 22.40
CA ASP A 402 0.78 -5.71 22.22
C ASP A 402 -0.42 -6.23 21.44
N ASP A 403 -1.65 -5.88 21.83
CA ASP A 403 -2.93 -6.24 21.19
C ASP A 403 -3.15 -5.79 19.74
N ASN A 404 -2.15 -5.14 19.13
CA ASN A 404 -2.18 -4.64 17.76
C ASN A 404 -1.06 -5.20 16.88
N ARG A 405 -0.16 -6.04 17.42
CA ARG A 405 1.01 -6.53 16.67
C ARG A 405 0.60 -7.42 15.50
N TRP A 406 -0.50 -8.13 15.62
CA TRP A 406 -1.04 -9.04 14.61
C TRP A 406 -1.54 -8.37 13.31
N ARG A 407 -1.77 -7.04 13.31
CA ARG A 407 -2.32 -6.30 12.16
C ARG A 407 -1.35 -5.28 11.59
N ILE A 408 -1.54 -4.97 10.32
CA ILE A 408 -0.80 -3.91 9.64
C ILE A 408 -1.23 -2.54 10.17
N ASP A 409 -0.26 -1.66 10.43
CA ASP A 409 -0.48 -0.29 10.87
C ASP A 409 0.25 0.75 9.97
N GLN A 410 0.23 2.02 10.36
CA GLN A 410 0.85 3.11 9.58
C GLN A 410 2.38 3.15 9.67
N ASN A 411 2.96 2.47 10.65
CA ASN A 411 4.37 2.43 11.01
C ASN A 411 4.98 1.06 10.69
N VAL A 412 4.56 0.47 9.57
CA VAL A 412 5.13 -0.78 9.07
C VAL A 412 6.09 -0.55 7.91
N VAL A 413 7.05 -1.45 7.77
CA VAL A 413 7.82 -1.62 6.54
C VAL A 413 7.63 -3.03 6.02
N VAL A 414 7.50 -3.16 4.71
CA VAL A 414 7.56 -4.46 4.06
C VAL A 414 9.04 -4.76 3.77
N PRO A 415 9.58 -5.90 4.20
CA PRO A 415 10.91 -6.30 3.80
C PRO A 415 11.06 -6.34 2.28
N THR A 416 12.16 -5.79 1.77
CA THR A 416 12.39 -5.58 0.32
C THR A 416 12.31 -6.87 -0.50
N ILE A 417 12.55 -7.99 0.16
CA ILE A 417 12.51 -9.33 -0.39
C ILE A 417 11.10 -9.75 -0.86
N PHE A 418 10.07 -9.10 -0.32
CA PHE A 418 8.67 -9.31 -0.67
C PHE A 418 8.17 -8.37 -1.78
N TYR A 419 9.06 -7.58 -2.41
CA TYR A 419 8.73 -6.65 -3.51
C TYR A 419 8.80 -7.30 -4.90
N SER A 420 8.83 -8.64 -4.99
CA SER A 420 8.89 -9.39 -6.25
C SER A 420 7.56 -10.12 -6.52
N PRO A 421 6.64 -9.53 -7.30
CA PRO A 421 5.33 -10.09 -7.56
C PRO A 421 5.40 -11.01 -8.77
N ARG A 422 5.67 -12.29 -8.56
CA ARG A 422 4.84 -13.27 -9.28
C ARG A 422 4.04 -13.94 -8.20
N GLU A 423 2.72 -13.96 -8.44
CA GLU A 423 1.68 -14.37 -7.51
C GLU A 423 2.23 -15.42 -6.55
N VAL A 424 2.29 -15.06 -5.27
CA VAL A 424 2.49 -16.07 -4.24
C VAL A 424 1.20 -16.89 -4.26
N HIS A 425 1.13 -17.87 -5.15
CA HIS A 425 0.11 -18.90 -5.12
C HIS A 425 0.43 -19.78 -3.94
N VAL A 426 -0.10 -19.38 -2.78
CA VAL A 426 -0.01 -20.22 -1.61
C VAL A 426 -1.15 -21.21 -1.72
N PRO A 427 -0.90 -22.52 -1.77
CA PRO A 427 -1.94 -23.45 -1.35
C PRO A 427 -2.32 -23.06 0.07
N GLN A 428 -3.58 -22.71 0.32
CA GLN A 428 -4.07 -22.50 1.69
C GLN A 428 -3.64 -23.72 2.50
N ILE A 429 -2.78 -23.55 3.51
CA ILE A 429 -2.53 -24.63 4.46
C ILE A 429 -3.89 -24.93 5.08
N PRO A 430 -4.42 -26.15 4.94
CA PRO A 430 -5.66 -26.52 5.60
C PRO A 430 -5.50 -26.24 7.10
N GLY A 431 -6.39 -25.43 7.68
CA GLY A 431 -6.35 -25.12 9.11
C GLY A 431 -5.91 -23.70 9.46
N LEU A 432 -5.21 -22.96 8.57
CA LEU A 432 -4.88 -21.56 8.85
C LEU A 432 -6.13 -20.68 8.82
N ARG A 433 -6.73 -20.51 10.00
CA ARG A 433 -7.86 -19.63 10.24
C ARG A 433 -7.37 -18.46 11.05
N ALA A 434 -7.69 -17.26 10.57
CA ALA A 434 -7.61 -16.03 11.32
C ALA A 434 -9.02 -15.45 11.38
N TYR A 435 -9.60 -15.40 12.57
CA TYR A 435 -10.90 -14.80 12.78
C TYR A 435 -10.87 -13.88 13.99
N GLY A 436 -11.56 -12.74 13.86
CA GLY A 436 -11.84 -11.86 14.98
C GLY A 436 -12.80 -12.55 15.94
N SER A 437 -12.41 -12.70 17.20
CA SER A 437 -13.31 -13.10 18.27
C SER A 437 -13.74 -11.88 19.06
N ASN A 438 -15.06 -11.69 19.22
CA ASN A 438 -15.63 -10.72 20.16
C ASN A 438 -15.96 -11.40 21.51
N GLU A 439 -15.56 -12.66 21.73
CA GLU A 439 -16.12 -13.50 22.80
C GLU A 439 -15.40 -13.44 24.16
N ARG A 440 -14.44 -12.53 24.37
CA ARG A 440 -13.81 -12.35 25.71
C ARG A 440 -13.86 -10.92 26.24
N GLY A 441 -14.74 -10.71 27.23
CA GLY A 441 -14.50 -9.91 28.44
C GLY A 441 -14.40 -8.39 28.36
N SER A 442 -14.06 -7.79 27.21
CA SER A 442 -14.08 -6.33 27.03
C SER A 442 -14.57 -5.98 25.64
N GLU A 443 -15.51 -5.03 25.53
CA GLU A 443 -16.08 -4.58 24.25
C GLU A 443 -15.03 -3.99 23.29
N ASP A 444 -13.80 -3.76 23.77
CA ASP A 444 -12.76 -3.00 23.07
C ASP A 444 -11.59 -3.85 22.54
N GLN A 445 -11.54 -5.16 22.79
CA GLN A 445 -10.42 -6.00 22.35
C GLN A 445 -10.85 -6.97 21.24
N MET A 446 -10.29 -6.77 20.05
CA MET A 446 -10.40 -7.73 18.95
C MET A 446 -9.26 -8.72 19.03
N GLU A 447 -9.56 -9.97 19.34
CA GLU A 447 -8.58 -11.06 19.34
C GLU A 447 -8.52 -11.70 17.95
N VAL A 448 -7.32 -12.02 17.47
CA VAL A 448 -7.15 -12.87 16.27
C VAL A 448 -6.50 -14.18 16.65
N ILE A 449 -7.24 -15.24 16.38
CA ILE A 449 -6.80 -16.61 16.63
C ILE A 449 -6.15 -17.12 15.37
N PHE A 450 -4.93 -17.63 15.46
CA PHE A 450 -4.24 -18.34 14.41
C PHE A 450 -4.17 -19.83 14.75
N GLU A 451 -4.55 -20.70 13.82
CA GLU A 451 -4.45 -22.16 13.96
C GLU A 451 -3.52 -22.69 12.88
N GLY A 452 -2.48 -23.46 13.21
CA GLY A 452 -1.50 -23.86 12.20
C GLY A 452 -0.42 -24.82 12.69
N PRO A 453 0.34 -25.43 11.75
CA PRO A 453 1.50 -26.22 12.11
C PRO A 453 2.61 -25.32 12.65
N VAL A 454 3.34 -25.81 13.64
CA VAL A 454 4.38 -25.07 14.32
C VAL A 454 5.74 -25.73 14.26
N LEU A 455 6.76 -24.90 14.35
CA LEU A 455 8.15 -25.31 14.40
C LEU A 455 8.85 -24.58 15.56
N PRO A 456 9.40 -25.29 16.54
CA PRO A 456 10.24 -24.67 17.55
C PRO A 456 11.40 -23.91 16.89
N LEU A 457 11.67 -22.68 17.33
CA LEU A 457 12.76 -21.87 16.75
C LEU A 457 14.10 -22.61 16.82
N GLY A 458 14.33 -23.36 17.90
CA GLY A 458 15.53 -24.17 18.09
C GLY A 458 15.76 -25.21 16.99
N ASP A 459 14.70 -25.76 16.42
CA ASP A 459 14.82 -26.76 15.35
C ASP A 459 15.08 -26.09 14.00
N LEU A 460 14.53 -24.90 13.75
CA LEU A 460 14.90 -24.09 12.59
C LEU A 460 16.38 -23.69 12.65
N VAL A 461 16.84 -23.19 13.80
CA VAL A 461 18.24 -22.77 14.02
C VAL A 461 19.20 -23.95 13.82
N LYS A 462 18.92 -25.12 14.38
CA LYS A 462 19.72 -26.34 14.11
C LYS A 462 19.70 -26.73 12.63
N GLY A 463 18.56 -26.58 11.94
CA GLY A 463 18.47 -26.80 10.51
C GLY A 463 19.44 -25.90 9.74
N TRP A 464 19.45 -24.61 10.08
CA TRP A 464 20.35 -23.62 9.49
C TRP A 464 21.82 -23.93 9.76
N GLU A 465 22.19 -24.29 10.98
CA GLU A 465 23.57 -24.68 11.34
C GLU A 465 24.08 -25.86 10.48
N ASN A 466 23.19 -26.80 10.17
CA ASN A 466 23.50 -27.99 9.39
C ASN A 466 23.41 -27.76 7.86
N SER A 467 22.85 -26.64 7.41
CA SER A 467 22.72 -26.36 5.98
C SER A 467 24.08 -26.04 5.35
N GLN A 468 24.29 -26.56 4.14
CA GLN A 468 25.47 -26.26 3.31
C GLN A 468 25.51 -24.79 2.84
N SER A 469 24.43 -24.02 3.01
CA SER A 469 24.34 -22.66 2.51
C SER A 469 25.09 -21.61 3.32
N PHE A 470 25.44 -21.90 4.56
CA PHE A 470 26.26 -21.03 5.41
C PHE A 470 27.75 -21.36 5.26
N SER A 471 28.57 -20.33 5.19
CA SER A 471 30.03 -20.39 5.32
C SER A 471 30.44 -20.95 6.69
N GLU A 472 31.70 -21.36 6.81
CA GLU A 472 32.22 -21.89 8.07
C GLU A 472 32.25 -20.82 9.18
N GLU A 473 32.58 -19.58 8.82
CA GLU A 473 32.51 -18.40 9.70
C GLU A 473 31.09 -18.18 10.24
N GLU A 474 30.09 -18.21 9.36
CA GLU A 474 28.67 -18.12 9.73
C GLU A 474 28.24 -19.25 10.69
N ARG A 475 28.70 -20.49 10.45
CA ARG A 475 28.33 -21.63 11.30
C ARG A 475 28.97 -21.55 12.67
N THR A 476 30.24 -21.18 12.79
CA THR A 476 30.95 -21.22 14.07
C THR A 476 30.79 -19.92 14.88
N GLY A 477 30.43 -18.81 14.23
CA GLY A 477 30.44 -17.49 14.86
C GLY A 477 31.87 -16.99 15.16
N GLU A 478 32.88 -17.70 14.68
CA GLU A 478 34.29 -17.34 14.84
C GLU A 478 34.84 -16.90 13.48
N ALA A 479 35.29 -15.64 13.41
CA ALA A 479 36.04 -15.16 12.25
C ALA A 479 37.22 -16.12 11.99
N PRO A 480 37.43 -16.61 10.76
CA PRO A 480 38.51 -17.53 10.48
C PRO A 480 39.82 -16.89 10.93
N PRO A 481 40.73 -17.65 11.59
CA PRO A 481 42.01 -17.10 11.99
C PRO A 481 42.68 -16.55 10.74
N GLN A 482 42.89 -15.23 10.71
CA GLN A 482 43.55 -14.56 9.59
C GLN A 482 44.91 -15.22 9.41
N SER A 483 45.01 -16.10 8.42
CA SER A 483 46.30 -16.63 7.98
C SER A 483 47.01 -15.46 7.32
N LEU A 484 47.82 -14.77 8.10
CA LEU A 484 48.84 -13.85 7.62
C LEU A 484 49.81 -14.67 6.75
N SER A 485 49.52 -14.78 5.46
CA SER A 485 50.54 -15.03 4.46
C SER A 485 50.92 -13.67 3.88
N ASP A 486 52.05 -13.16 4.34
CA ASP A 486 52.81 -12.16 3.62
C ASP A 486 53.16 -12.70 2.22
N GLU A 487 53.21 -11.78 1.25
CA GLU A 487 53.81 -11.89 -0.10
C GLU A 487 52.84 -11.95 -1.31
N GLU A 488 52.70 -10.76 -1.91
CA GLU A 488 52.88 -10.43 -3.33
C GLU A 488 51.68 -10.39 -4.33
N ASP A 489 51.37 -9.13 -4.67
CA ASP A 489 51.28 -8.49 -6.00
C ASP A 489 50.07 -8.65 -6.97
N ASP A 490 49.52 -7.46 -7.25
CA ASP A 490 49.14 -6.92 -8.57
C ASP A 490 47.92 -7.48 -9.32
N ALA A 491 46.74 -7.16 -8.79
CA ALA A 491 45.71 -6.41 -9.52
C ALA A 491 44.69 -5.85 -8.52
N GLN A 492 44.76 -4.55 -8.19
CA GLN A 492 43.76 -3.88 -7.35
C GLN A 492 42.40 -3.79 -8.08
N TYR A 493 41.67 -4.89 -8.11
CA TYR A 493 40.24 -4.83 -7.88
C TYR A 493 40.09 -4.44 -6.42
N GLY A 494 39.79 -3.17 -6.15
CA GLY A 494 39.41 -2.76 -4.80
C GLY A 494 38.30 -3.70 -4.29
N PRO A 495 38.28 -4.04 -3.00
CA PRO A 495 37.19 -4.83 -2.45
C PRO A 495 35.87 -4.20 -2.89
N PRO A 496 34.89 -4.99 -3.37
CA PRO A 496 33.60 -4.45 -3.76
C PRO A 496 33.13 -3.58 -2.61
N ASP A 497 32.89 -2.28 -2.87
CA ASP A 497 32.46 -1.35 -1.83
C ASP A 497 31.18 -1.95 -1.24
N PRO A 498 31.15 -2.33 0.06
CA PRO A 498 29.98 -2.96 0.67
C PRO A 498 28.73 -2.07 0.60
N LYS A 499 28.87 -0.79 0.23
CA LYS A 499 27.76 0.12 -0.06
C LYS A 499 27.23 0.07 -1.50
N THR A 500 27.93 -0.65 -2.40
CA THR A 500 27.61 -0.77 -3.83
C THR A 500 27.40 -2.20 -4.30
N ALA A 501 27.65 -3.20 -3.45
CA ALA A 501 27.08 -4.51 -3.64
C ALA A 501 25.56 -4.32 -3.67
N THR A 502 24.99 -4.33 -4.86
CA THR A 502 23.58 -4.58 -5.05
C THR A 502 23.34 -5.92 -4.39
N HIS A 503 22.94 -5.89 -3.11
CA HIS A 503 22.60 -7.09 -2.36
C HIS A 503 21.63 -7.85 -3.23
N ASP A 504 22.14 -8.92 -3.82
CA ASP A 504 21.42 -9.67 -4.80
C ASP A 504 20.16 -10.14 -4.07
N LEU A 505 18.99 -9.84 -4.63
CA LEU A 505 17.70 -10.15 -4.03
C LEU A 505 17.48 -11.68 -3.89
N ASN A 506 18.50 -12.49 -4.17
CA ASN A 506 18.58 -13.95 -4.09
C ASN A 506 18.67 -14.51 -2.66
N TYR A 507 18.78 -13.68 -1.61
CA TYR A 507 18.87 -14.16 -0.22
C TYR A 507 17.51 -14.36 0.47
N LEU A 508 16.54 -15.00 -0.20
CA LEU A 508 15.36 -15.58 0.47
C LEU A 508 15.72 -16.78 1.34
N ARG A 509 17.00 -17.17 1.35
CA ARG A 509 17.40 -18.45 1.90
C ARG A 509 17.06 -18.55 3.37
N HIS A 510 17.43 -17.55 4.16
CA HIS A 510 17.22 -17.50 5.61
C HIS A 510 17.03 -16.05 6.03
N SER A 511 15.95 -15.73 6.74
CA SER A 511 15.74 -14.38 7.27
C SER A 511 14.90 -14.41 8.54
N ILE A 512 15.26 -13.59 9.51
CA ILE A 512 14.43 -13.22 10.66
C ILE A 512 14.32 -11.70 10.64
N TYR A 513 13.08 -11.20 10.57
CA TYR A 513 12.76 -9.79 10.69
C TYR A 513 11.97 -9.59 11.97
N LEU A 514 12.50 -8.78 12.88
CA LEU A 514 11.89 -8.52 14.18
C LEU A 514 11.06 -7.23 14.13
N ASP A 515 9.94 -7.23 14.83
CA ASP A 515 9.18 -6.02 15.15
C ASP A 515 9.93 -5.18 16.18
N GLU A 516 9.81 -3.86 16.11
CA GLU A 516 10.31 -3.03 17.20
C GLU A 516 9.53 -3.28 18.50
N GLY A 517 10.24 -3.31 19.63
CA GLY A 517 9.67 -3.49 20.95
C GLY A 517 10.71 -3.39 22.07
N PRO A 518 10.26 -3.24 23.33
CA PRO A 518 11.15 -3.06 24.49
C PRO A 518 12.09 -4.25 24.74
N TRP A 519 11.72 -5.44 24.28
CA TRP A 519 12.51 -6.68 24.39
C TRP A 519 13.70 -6.73 23.43
N MET A 520 13.77 -5.84 22.41
CA MET A 520 14.93 -5.79 21.52
C MET A 520 16.19 -5.31 22.23
N ASP A 521 16.06 -4.53 23.31
CA ASP A 521 17.20 -4.02 24.06
C ASP A 521 18.02 -5.15 24.72
N ASP A 522 17.46 -6.35 24.82
CA ASP A 522 18.11 -7.52 25.41
C ASP A 522 18.78 -8.43 24.35
N ILE A 523 18.73 -8.06 23.06
CA ILE A 523 19.29 -8.85 21.95
C ILE A 523 20.61 -8.23 21.46
N PRO A 524 21.78 -8.79 21.81
CA PRO A 524 23.08 -8.20 21.49
C PRO A 524 23.32 -7.96 19.99
N SER A 525 22.87 -8.88 19.12
CA SER A 525 23.00 -8.74 17.67
C SER A 525 22.14 -7.63 17.07
N VAL A 526 21.07 -7.19 17.74
CA VAL A 526 20.22 -6.08 17.27
C VAL A 526 20.90 -4.74 17.53
N HIS A 527 21.61 -4.59 18.64
CA HIS A 527 22.39 -3.39 18.98
C HIS A 527 23.59 -3.13 18.06
N ALA A 528 24.03 -4.14 17.32
CA ALA A 528 25.23 -4.06 16.50
C ALA A 528 25.13 -3.14 15.27
N ARG A 529 23.95 -2.55 14.93
CA ARG A 529 23.80 -1.17 14.38
C ARG A 529 22.42 -0.85 13.78
N SER A 530 22.02 0.41 14.02
CA SER A 530 21.04 1.17 13.25
C SER A 530 21.54 1.48 11.83
N GLU A 531 20.66 1.28 10.86
CA GLU A 531 20.76 1.72 9.45
C GLU A 531 21.91 1.13 8.59
N MET A 532 21.50 0.26 7.66
CA MET A 532 22.17 -0.17 6.41
C MET A 532 22.99 -1.49 6.45
N ALA A 533 22.63 -2.36 5.50
CA ALA A 533 23.16 -3.70 5.16
C ALA A 533 22.65 -4.88 6.01
N MET A 534 21.82 -5.72 5.38
CA MET A 534 21.45 -7.05 5.86
C MET A 534 22.50 -8.02 5.32
N ASP A 535 23.56 -8.29 6.11
CA ASP A 535 24.53 -9.34 5.80
C ASP A 535 23.93 -10.74 6.03
N SER A 536 24.46 -11.74 5.32
CA SER A 536 23.94 -13.12 5.22
C SER A 536 23.92 -13.90 6.55
N ASP A 537 24.78 -13.53 7.49
CA ASP A 537 25.00 -14.21 8.78
C ASP A 537 23.93 -13.87 9.83
N ARG A 538 23.23 -12.75 9.63
CA ARG A 538 22.37 -12.13 10.64
C ARG A 538 21.22 -13.02 11.14
N PRO A 539 20.53 -13.83 10.32
CA PRO A 539 19.39 -14.63 10.79
C PRO A 539 19.81 -15.70 11.81
N LEU A 540 20.93 -16.38 11.56
CA LEU A 540 21.41 -17.44 12.44
C LEU A 540 21.85 -16.89 13.79
N GLN A 541 22.56 -15.75 13.79
CA GLN A 541 22.96 -15.09 15.02
C GLN A 541 21.74 -14.58 15.82
N ILE A 542 20.76 -13.97 15.15
CA ILE A 542 19.51 -13.55 15.82
C ILE A 542 18.82 -14.76 16.45
N GLY A 543 18.71 -15.88 15.72
CA GLY A 543 18.12 -17.11 16.24
C GLY A 543 18.84 -17.63 17.49
N ARG A 544 20.18 -17.61 17.50
CA ARG A 544 20.98 -17.99 18.68
C ARG A 544 20.78 -17.05 19.85
N ASP A 545 20.79 -15.74 19.60
CA ASP A 545 20.59 -14.74 20.65
C ASP A 545 19.22 -14.93 21.31
N LEU A 546 18.15 -15.10 20.52
CA LEU A 546 16.79 -15.36 21.01
C LEU A 546 16.71 -16.63 21.88
N LEU A 547 17.37 -17.71 21.46
CA LEU A 547 17.43 -18.97 22.22
C LEU A 547 18.28 -18.87 23.50
N SER A 548 19.16 -17.87 23.58
CA SER A 548 20.06 -17.65 24.72
C SER A 548 19.49 -16.70 25.78
N MET A 549 18.36 -16.04 25.52
CA MET A 549 17.73 -15.11 26.47
C MET A 549 17.40 -15.84 27.78
N GLU A 550 17.98 -15.36 28.89
CA GLU A 550 17.94 -16.02 30.21
C GLU A 550 16.52 -16.17 30.78
N ASP A 551 15.55 -15.37 30.29
CA ASP A 551 14.17 -15.35 30.77
C ASP A 551 13.29 -16.49 30.24
N GLY A 552 13.81 -17.37 29.36
CA GLY A 552 13.16 -18.64 29.05
C GLY A 552 11.87 -18.54 28.23
N TYR A 553 11.78 -17.58 27.31
CA TYR A 553 10.67 -17.50 26.36
C TYR A 553 10.58 -18.76 25.49
N ASP A 554 9.38 -19.34 25.39
CA ASP A 554 9.09 -20.44 24.47
C ASP A 554 8.91 -19.89 23.05
N TRP A 555 10.00 -19.86 22.28
CA TRP A 555 10.02 -19.35 20.92
C TRP A 555 9.52 -20.39 19.92
N GLN A 556 8.42 -20.06 19.24
CA GLN A 556 7.80 -20.89 18.21
C GLN A 556 7.71 -20.14 16.88
N ILE A 557 7.58 -20.90 15.81
CA ILE A 557 7.33 -20.39 14.48
C ILE A 557 6.00 -20.96 14.02
N LEU A 558 5.01 -20.09 13.87
CA LEU A 558 3.75 -20.45 13.23
C LEU A 558 3.98 -20.49 11.71
N ILE A 559 3.92 -21.68 11.11
CA ILE A 559 4.19 -21.86 9.69
C ILE A 559 3.00 -21.32 8.90
N LEU A 560 3.24 -20.30 8.10
CA LEU A 560 2.21 -19.69 7.26
C LEU A 560 2.11 -20.37 5.90
N GLY A 561 3.24 -20.81 5.33
CA GLY A 561 3.28 -21.64 4.13
C GLY A 561 4.43 -21.35 3.17
N LYS A 562 4.27 -21.84 1.93
CA LYS A 562 5.29 -21.76 0.89
C LYS A 562 5.18 -20.47 0.09
N LEU A 563 6.32 -19.83 -0.10
CA LEU A 563 6.58 -18.76 -1.05
C LEU A 563 7.28 -19.34 -2.28
N SER A 564 6.62 -19.32 -3.44
CA SER A 564 7.28 -19.61 -4.71
C SER A 564 7.70 -18.31 -5.38
N ARG A 565 8.98 -18.20 -5.73
CA ARG A 565 9.50 -17.06 -6.47
C ARG A 565 10.15 -17.51 -7.75
N GLN A 566 9.73 -16.90 -8.86
CA GLN A 566 10.45 -17.03 -10.10
C GLN A 566 11.59 -16.00 -10.13
N VAL A 567 12.83 -16.48 -10.26
CA VAL A 567 13.97 -15.59 -10.44
C VAL A 567 13.86 -14.98 -11.83
N ASN A 568 13.79 -13.65 -11.89
CA ASN A 568 13.75 -12.92 -13.16
C ASN A 568 14.88 -13.46 -14.05
N TYR A 569 14.56 -13.79 -15.30
CA TYR A 569 15.46 -14.34 -16.32
C TYR A 569 15.72 -15.86 -16.30
N THR A 570 15.19 -16.64 -15.34
CA THR A 570 15.27 -18.11 -15.39
C THR A 570 13.90 -18.77 -15.29
N THR A 571 13.81 -20.01 -15.79
CA THR A 571 12.66 -20.90 -15.52
C THR A 571 12.70 -21.51 -14.13
N ASN A 572 13.75 -21.23 -13.35
CA ASN A 572 13.91 -21.80 -12.02
C ASN A 572 13.05 -21.02 -11.02
N THR A 573 12.16 -21.74 -10.36
CA THR A 573 11.42 -21.28 -9.19
C THR A 573 12.21 -21.67 -7.95
N SER A 574 12.54 -20.69 -7.11
CA SER A 574 13.00 -20.98 -5.75
C SER A 574 11.79 -21.08 -4.84
N GLU A 575 11.67 -22.18 -4.10
CA GLU A 575 10.68 -22.33 -3.03
C GLU A 575 11.32 -21.98 -1.68
N SER A 576 10.66 -21.10 -0.94
CA SER A 576 10.96 -20.77 0.44
C SER A 576 9.71 -20.98 1.28
N TRP A 577 9.87 -21.17 2.57
CA TRP A 577 8.80 -21.16 3.56
C TRP A 577 8.78 -19.82 4.30
N ALA A 578 7.63 -19.46 4.83
CA ALA A 578 7.45 -18.31 5.69
C ALA A 578 6.66 -18.69 6.95
N GLY A 579 7.00 -18.05 8.07
CA GLY A 579 6.31 -18.22 9.34
C GLY A 579 6.34 -16.97 10.20
N ILE A 580 5.40 -16.85 11.13
CA ILE A 580 5.40 -15.81 12.17
C ILE A 580 6.28 -16.29 13.30
N LEU A 581 7.25 -15.47 13.71
CA LEU A 581 8.00 -15.72 14.92
C LEU A 581 7.16 -15.24 16.12
N VAL A 582 6.92 -16.15 17.07
CA VAL A 582 6.09 -15.89 18.25
C VAL A 582 6.76 -16.39 19.51
N PHE A 583 6.36 -15.84 20.66
CA PHE A 583 6.74 -16.36 21.97
C PHE A 583 5.57 -16.34 22.95
N ALA A 584 5.54 -17.29 23.87
CA ALA A 584 4.49 -17.37 24.89
C ALA A 584 4.61 -16.21 25.89
N ILE A 585 3.49 -15.53 26.16
CA ILE A 585 3.34 -14.57 27.26
C ILE A 585 2.81 -15.30 28.49
N ASP A 586 1.87 -16.23 28.28
CA ASP A 586 1.30 -17.13 29.28
C ASP A 586 0.87 -18.45 28.60
N ASP A 587 0.15 -19.32 29.34
CA ASP A 587 -0.25 -20.65 28.86
C ASP A 587 -1.18 -20.61 27.64
N ASP A 588 -1.94 -19.52 27.45
CA ASP A 588 -2.96 -19.40 26.40
C ASP A 588 -2.60 -18.33 25.35
N ASN A 589 -1.74 -17.35 25.68
CA ASN A 589 -1.49 -16.17 24.86
C ASN A 589 -0.06 -16.09 24.32
N TRP A 590 0.03 -15.70 23.05
CA TRP A 590 1.28 -15.62 22.32
C TRP A 590 1.49 -14.23 21.74
N ARG A 591 2.74 -13.76 21.75
CA ARG A 591 3.11 -12.49 21.16
C ARG A 591 3.77 -12.69 19.81
N ARG A 592 3.38 -11.89 18.83
CA ARG A 592 4.16 -11.75 17.58
C ARG A 592 5.44 -10.96 17.85
N ALA A 593 6.58 -11.54 17.46
CA ALA A 593 7.88 -10.90 17.50
C ALA A 593 8.41 -10.53 16.12
N GLY A 594 7.83 -11.10 15.05
CA GLY A 594 8.24 -10.78 13.69
C GLY A 594 7.90 -11.88 12.68
N ILE A 595 8.66 -11.92 11.59
CA ILE A 595 8.48 -12.88 10.49
C ILE A 595 9.82 -13.54 10.14
N CYS A 596 9.77 -14.82 9.77
CA CYS A 596 10.93 -15.56 9.30
C CYS A 596 10.68 -16.24 7.95
N THR A 597 11.74 -16.47 7.19
CA THR A 597 11.73 -17.25 5.94
C THR A 597 12.90 -18.21 5.87
N TRP A 598 12.70 -19.39 5.28
CA TRP A 598 13.76 -20.40 5.11
C TRP A 598 13.59 -21.23 3.82
N MET A 599 14.62 -21.91 3.32
CA MET A 599 14.46 -22.85 2.19
C MET A 599 13.93 -24.20 2.68
N GLY A 600 13.09 -24.84 1.86
CA GLY A 600 12.57 -26.18 2.20
C GLY A 600 13.65 -27.27 2.31
N ASN A 601 14.75 -27.14 1.57
CA ASN A 601 15.82 -28.15 1.54
C ASN A 601 16.79 -28.04 2.72
N ASP A 602 16.70 -26.97 3.52
CA ASP A 602 17.64 -26.68 4.60
C ASP A 602 17.21 -27.29 5.94
N MET A 603 15.98 -27.81 6.02
CA MET A 603 15.55 -28.59 7.18
C MET A 603 15.92 -30.07 6.99
N GLN A 604 16.61 -30.64 7.98
CA GLN A 604 16.81 -32.10 8.05
C GLN A 604 15.51 -32.86 8.30
N ILE A 605 14.50 -32.16 8.81
CA ILE A 605 13.15 -32.68 9.06
C ILE A 605 12.36 -32.56 7.76
N ASP A 606 11.67 -33.63 7.37
CA ASP A 606 10.76 -33.60 6.23
C ASP A 606 9.63 -32.62 6.54
N MET A 607 9.54 -31.52 5.79
CA MET A 607 8.44 -30.55 5.96
C MET A 607 7.07 -31.22 5.82
N ALA A 608 6.96 -32.33 5.08
CA ALA A 608 5.73 -33.10 5.02
C ALA A 608 5.34 -33.67 6.39
N SER A 609 6.30 -34.09 7.22
CA SER A 609 5.98 -34.62 8.56
C SER A 609 5.49 -33.52 9.50
N ILE A 610 6.06 -32.31 9.42
CA ILE A 610 5.61 -31.15 10.24
C ILE A 610 4.19 -30.74 9.85
N LEU A 611 3.86 -30.79 8.55
CA LEU A 611 2.52 -30.49 8.08
C LEU A 611 1.49 -31.60 8.38
N ASP A 612 1.95 -32.83 8.59
CA ASP A 612 1.11 -33.98 8.96
C ASP A 612 0.88 -34.09 10.48
N ASP A 613 1.63 -33.34 11.29
CA ASP A 613 1.50 -33.30 12.76
C ASP A 613 0.28 -32.46 13.21
N ARG A 614 -0.02 -32.51 14.52
CA ARG A 614 -1.18 -31.83 15.13
C ARG A 614 -1.05 -30.31 15.04
N TYR A 615 -2.16 -29.65 14.69
CA TYR A 615 -2.30 -28.20 14.70
C TYR A 615 -2.43 -27.70 16.15
N ASP A 616 -1.70 -26.63 16.46
CA ASP A 616 -1.83 -25.91 17.73
C ASP A 616 -2.61 -24.61 17.51
N LEU A 617 -3.29 -24.15 18.58
CA LEU A 617 -4.13 -22.96 18.58
C LEU A 617 -3.38 -21.80 19.25
N PHE A 618 -3.27 -20.66 18.58
CA PHE A 618 -2.57 -19.47 19.06
C PHE A 618 -3.51 -18.28 19.16
N TYR A 619 -3.60 -17.68 20.34
CA TYR A 619 -4.18 -16.36 20.51
C TYR A 619 -3.05 -15.34 20.34
N LEU A 620 -2.96 -14.74 19.15
CA LEU A 620 -1.95 -13.71 18.90
C LEU A 620 -2.43 -12.39 19.49
N VAL A 621 -1.66 -11.91 20.47
CA VAL A 621 -1.72 -10.57 21.02
C VAL A 621 -0.84 -9.68 20.16
#